data_AF-A0A2N9NHJ4-F1
#
_entry.id   AF-A0A2N9NHJ4-F1
#
_cell.length_a   1.000
_cell.length_b   1.000
_cell.length_c   1.000
_cell.angle_alpha   90.00
_cell.angle_beta   90.00
_cell.angle_gamma   90.00
#
_symmetry.space_group_name_H-M   'P 1'
#
loop_
_entity.id
_entity.type
_entity.pdbx_description
1 polymer ?
#
loop_
_entity_poly.entity_id
_entity_poly.type
_entity_poly.pdbx_seq_one_letter_code
_entity_poly.pdbx_strand_id
1 'polypeptide(L)' 'MGAKCPFCGSLIYSRRNVLCGVCGRRLPSDLLFGEREREAVERDLTKAKHRMRQAIEERRAREARDH' A
#
# COMPACT_ATOMS: atom_id res chain seq x y z
N MET A 1 -12.91 15.25 -1.02
CA MET A 1 -11.80 16.10 -0.56
C MET A 1 -10.83 15.22 0.21
N GLY A 2 -9.57 15.08 -0.24
CA GLY A 2 -8.58 14.22 0.41
C GLY A 2 -7.90 14.87 1.62
N ALA A 3 -7.38 14.07 2.55
CA ALA A 3 -6.63 14.56 3.70
C ALA A 3 -5.34 15.27 3.26
N LYS A 4 -4.99 16.37 3.94
CA LYS A 4 -3.76 17.16 3.69
C LYS A 4 -2.82 17.07 4.89
N CYS A 5 -1.52 17.14 4.61
CA CYS A 5 -0.50 17.24 5.64
C CYS A 5 -0.60 18.60 6.34
N PRO A 6 -0.72 18.65 7.68
CA PRO A 6 -0.83 19.91 8.40
C PRO A 6 0.46 20.74 8.38
N PHE A 7 1.60 20.13 8.03
CA PHE A 7 2.91 20.80 8.06
C PHE A 7 3.30 21.44 6.72
N CYS A 8 2.86 20.87 5.59
CA CYS A 8 3.26 21.34 4.26
C CYS A 8 2.09 21.50 3.28
N GLY A 9 0.86 21.25 3.71
CA GLY A 9 -0.36 21.39 2.90
C GLY A 9 -0.52 20.36 1.77
N SER A 10 0.46 19.48 1.54
CA SER A 10 0.43 18.47 0.50
C SER A 10 -0.64 17.40 0.74
N LEU A 11 -1.20 16.82 -0.32
CA LEU A 11 -2.16 15.73 -0.22
C LEU A 11 -1.51 14.46 0.35
N ILE A 12 -2.23 13.77 1.22
CA ILE A 12 -1.85 12.48 1.79
C ILE A 12 -2.44 11.38 0.90
N TYR A 13 -1.60 10.78 0.06
CA TYR A 13 -2.01 9.70 -0.84
C TYR A 13 -2.11 8.33 -0.15
N SER A 14 -1.40 8.14 0.96
CA SER A 14 -1.40 6.87 1.70
C SER A 14 -1.44 7.15 3.19
N ARG A 15 -2.58 6.84 3.80
CA ARG A 15 -2.77 6.86 5.26
C ARG A 15 -2.06 5.70 5.98
N ARG A 16 -1.48 4.78 5.21
CA ARG A 16 -0.59 3.71 5.72
C ARG A 16 0.80 4.27 6.07
N ASN A 17 1.24 5.33 5.39
CA ASN A 17 2.55 5.91 5.63
C ASN A 17 2.48 6.81 6.87
N VAL A 18 3.31 6.50 7.87
CA VAL A 18 3.39 7.28 9.11
C VAL A 18 3.98 8.67 8.87
N LEU A 19 4.76 8.83 7.80
CA LEU A 19 5.40 10.08 7.40
C LEU A 19 4.72 10.67 6.17
N CYS A 20 4.71 12.00 6.08
CA CYS A 20 4.34 12.70 4.86
C CYS A 20 5.34 12.35 3.75
N GLY A 21 4.85 11.86 2.62
CA GLY A 21 5.69 11.53 1.46
C GLY A 21 6.34 12.74 0.77
N VAL A 22 6.01 13.97 1.19
CA VAL A 22 6.58 15.21 0.65
C VAL A 22 7.56 15.84 1.63
N CYS A 23 7.12 16.18 2.85
CA CYS A 23 7.97 16.88 3.82
C CYS A 23 8.64 15.97 4.85
N GLY A 24 8.37 14.66 4.83
CA GLY A 24 8.98 13.67 5.73
C GLY A 24 8.52 13.73 7.19
N ARG A 25 7.71 14.73 7.58
CA ARG A 25 7.23 14.84 8.96
C ARG A 25 6.18 13.77 9.27
N ARG A 26 6.19 13.31 10.53
CA ARG A 26 5.21 12.36 11.04
C ARG A 26 3.80 12.94 10.99
N LEU A 27 2.87 12.19 10.41
CA LEU A 27 1.47 12.57 10.33
C LEU A 27 0.77 12.30 11.68
N PRO A 28 -0.20 13.14 12.07
CA PRO A 28 -1.07 12.89 13.22
C PRO A 28 -1.81 11.55 13.09
N SER A 29 -2.08 10.89 14.23
CA SER A 29 -2.78 9.60 14.28
C SER A 29 -4.14 9.62 13.61
N ASP A 30 -4.87 10.72 13.70
CA ASP A 30 -6.22 10.87 13.11
C ASP A 30 -6.20 10.85 11.58
N LEU A 31 -5.04 11.15 10.97
CA LEU A 31 -4.85 11.06 9.53
C LEU A 31 -4.38 9.67 9.08
N LEU A 32 -3.94 8.82 10.00
CA LEU A 32 -3.46 7.47 9.73
C LEU A 32 -4.62 6.47 9.83
N PHE A 33 -4.38 5.25 9.37
CA PHE A 33 -5.26 4.13 9.65
C PHE A 33 -5.17 3.71 11.12
N GLY A 34 -6.31 3.41 11.72
CA GLY A 34 -6.35 2.69 12.99
C GLY A 34 -5.80 1.28 12.86
N GLU A 35 -5.57 0.59 13.98
CA GLU A 35 -4.96 -0.74 13.99
C GLU A 35 -5.72 -1.75 13.13
N ARG A 36 -7.06 -1.80 13.27
CA ARG A 36 -7.92 -2.69 12.48
C ARG A 36 -7.88 -2.39 10.99
N GLU A 37 -7.85 -1.11 10.62
CA GLU A 37 -7.76 -0.69 9.22
C GLU A 37 -6.37 -1.08 8.64
N ARG A 38 -5.30 -0.90 9.42
CA ARG A 38 -3.95 -1.31 9.02
C ARG A 38 -3.87 -2.80 8.77
N GLU A 39 -4.41 -3.60 9.69
CA GLU A 39 -4.42 -5.06 9.58
C GLU A 39 -5.22 -5.52 8.35
N ALA A 40 -6.37 -4.91 8.10
CA ALA A 40 -7.18 -5.22 6.91
C ALA A 40 -6.41 -4.93 5.62
N VAL A 41 -5.79 -3.75 5.51
CA VAL A 41 -4.99 -3.37 4.34
C VAL A 41 -3.80 -4.31 4.17
N GLU A 42 -3.11 -4.67 5.25
CA GLU A 42 -1.96 -5.58 5.19
C GLU A 42 -2.35 -6.98 4.72
N ARG A 43 -3.46 -7.51 5.22
CA ARG A 43 -4.02 -8.78 4.77
C ARG A 43 -4.35 -8.75 3.29
N ASP A 44 -4.99 -7.69 2.80
CA ASP A 44 -5.40 -7.58 1.41
C ASP A 44 -4.18 -7.43 0.47
N LEU A 45 -3.19 -6.63 0.86
CA LEU A 45 -1.92 -6.52 0.14
C LEU A 45 -1.19 -7.86 0.07
N THR A 46 -1.19 -8.62 1.15
CA THR A 46 -0.56 -9.95 1.21
C THR A 46 -1.23 -10.92 0.25
N LYS A 47 -2.57 -10.97 0.25
CA LYS A 47 -3.34 -11.77 -0.70
C LYS A 47 -3.09 -11.37 -2.15
N ALA A 48 -3.06 -10.06 -2.44
CA ALA A 48 -2.80 -9.55 -3.78
C ALA A 48 -1.40 -9.94 -4.28
N LYS A 49 -0.37 -9.79 -3.44
CA LYS A 49 1.00 -10.22 -3.75
C LYS A 49 1.09 -11.72 -4.04
N HIS A 50 0.40 -12.54 -3.25
CA HIS A 50 0.36 -13.98 -3.45
C HIS A 50 -0.23 -14.33 -4.82
N ARG A 51 -1.39 -13.76 -5.16
CA ARG A 51 -2.05 -13.99 -6.45
C ARG A 51 -1.18 -13.54 -7.63
N MET A 52 -0.55 -12.37 -7.52
CA MET A 52 0.36 -11.86 -8.55
C MET A 52 1.54 -12.80 -8.75
N ARG A 53 2.16 -13.29 -7.66
CA ARG A 53 3.27 -14.25 -7.73
C ARG A 53 2.83 -15.54 -8.42
N GLN A 54 1.68 -16.10 -8.06
CA GLN A 54 1.14 -17.30 -8.71
C GLN A 54 0.93 -17.09 -10.21
N ALA A 55 0.30 -15.98 -10.61
CA ALA A 55 0.06 -15.68 -12.03
C ALA A 55 1.36 -15.57 -12.85
N ILE A 56 2.40 -14.96 -12.26
CA ILE A 56 3.72 -14.86 -12.91
C ILE A 56 4.36 -16.24 -13.07
N GLU A 57 4.34 -17.06 -12.01
CA GLU A 57 4.93 -18.41 -12.04
C GLU A 57 4.18 -19.33 -13.03
N GLU A 58 2.85 -19.29 -13.02
CA GLU A 58 2.02 -20.02 -13.99
C GLU A 58 2.30 -19.59 -15.43
N ARG A 59 2.48 -18.28 -15.68
CA ARG A 59 2.82 -17.77 -17.00
C ARG A 59 4.19 -18.29 -17.45
N ARG A 60 5.21 -18.24 -16.58
CA ARG A 60 6.55 -18.79 -16.87
C ARG A 60 6.51 -20.29 -17.16
N ALA A 61 5.72 -21.04 -16.39
CA ALA A 61 5.56 -22.48 -16.60
C ALA A 61 4.88 -22.82 -17.92
N ARG A 62 3.93 -21.99 -18.39
CA ARG A 62 3.34 -22.13 -19.73
C ARG A 62 4.37 -21.83 -20.82
N GLU A 63 5.05 -20.68 -20.74
CA GLU A 63 6.10 -20.28 -21.67
C GLU A 63 7.21 -21.35 -21.81
N ALA A 64 7.59 -22.03 -20.71
CA ALA A 64 8.58 -23.10 -20.72
C ALA A 64 8.08 -24.45 -21.27
N ARG A 65 6.77 -24.69 -21.36
CA ARG A 65 6.19 -25.91 -21.96
C ARG A 65 6.01 -25.78 -23.46
N ASP A 66 5.87 -24.55 -23.95
CA ASP A 66 5.62 -24.25 -25.36
C ASP A 66 6.92 -24.09 -26.18
N HIS A 67 8.09 -24.31 -25.57
CA HIS A 67 9.43 -24.17 -26.16
C HIS A 67 10.25 -25.46 -26.01
#